data_AF-A0A813GIP3-F1
#
_entry.id   AF-A0A813GIP3-F1
#
_cell.length_a   1.000
_cell.length_b   1.000
_cell.length_c   1.000
_cell.angle_alpha   90.00
_cell.angle_beta   90.00
_cell.angle_gamma   90.00
#
_symmetry.space_group_name_H-M   'P 1'
#
loop_
_entity.id
_entity.type
_entity.pdbx_description
1 polymer ?
#
loop_
_entity_poly.entity_id
_entity_poly.type
_entity_poly.pdbx_seq_one_letter_code
_entity_poly.pdbx_strand_id
1 'polypeptide(L)'
;AGNRTACWAARFFAAAAKLGVPVCIENPAGSRLWQCPPFKTLISKHKLWIVHQCQFGVPWRKATCLLTANWDLTDVALRCSGKVCSHTGQAHVQLSGSSKGGFLTAAASPYPGPFCTAVINALQQECRDQRLNRLTTLVT
;
A
#
# COMPACT_ATOMS: atom_id res chain seq x y z
N ALA A 1 -9.58 -2.60 -22.06
CA ALA A 1 -9.88 -1.63 -20.99
C ALA A 1 -8.78 -1.59 -19.91
N GLY A 2 -8.38 -2.73 -19.31
CA GLY A 2 -7.42 -2.76 -18.19
C GLY A 2 -6.02 -2.17 -18.45
N ASN A 3 -5.40 -2.43 -19.60
CA ASN A 3 -4.06 -1.90 -19.90
C ASN A 3 -4.05 -0.36 -20.04
N ARG A 4 -5.15 0.24 -20.49
CA ARG A 4 -5.28 1.70 -20.61
C ARG A 4 -5.33 2.36 -19.23
N THR A 5 -6.13 1.81 -18.31
CA THR A 5 -6.20 2.28 -16.92
C THR A 5 -4.85 2.16 -16.22
N ALA A 6 -4.15 1.03 -16.39
CA ALA A 6 -2.81 0.83 -15.82
C ALA A 6 -1.80 1.88 -16.35
N CYS A 7 -1.78 2.13 -17.66
CA CYS A 7 -0.92 3.15 -18.25
C CYS A 7 -1.26 4.56 -17.77
N TRP A 8 -2.55 4.89 -17.66
CA TRP A 8 -3.00 6.18 -17.13
C TRP A 8 -2.57 6.35 -15.67
N ALA A 9 -2.78 5.34 -14.82
CA ALA A 9 -2.41 5.37 -13.41
C ALA A 9 -0.90 5.59 -13.22
N ALA A 10 -0.07 4.93 -14.03
CA ALA A 10 1.37 5.13 -14.00
C ALA A 10 1.78 6.56 -14.43
N ARG A 11 1.11 7.13 -15.44
CA ARG A 11 1.35 8.52 -15.87
C ARG A 11 0.91 9.53 -14.82
N PHE A 12 -0.25 9.32 -14.20
CA PHE A 12 -0.75 10.15 -13.11
C PHE A 12 0.21 10.13 -11.92
N PHE A 13 0.65 8.92 -11.51
CA PHE A 13 1.64 8.74 -10.47
C PHE A 13 2.94 9.51 -10.77
N ALA A 14 3.49 9.37 -11.98
CA ALA A 14 4.71 10.06 -12.39
C ALA A 14 4.56 11.59 -12.36
N ALA A 15 3.41 12.11 -12.78
CA ALA A 15 3.12 13.55 -12.75
C ALA A 15 3.04 14.07 -11.32
N ALA A 16 2.29 13.38 -10.44
CA ALA A 16 2.19 13.73 -9.03
C ALA A 16 3.56 13.67 -8.33
N ALA A 17 4.34 12.61 -8.59
CA ALA A 17 5.68 12.45 -8.08
C ALA A 17 6.60 13.63 -8.47
N LYS A 18 6.56 14.06 -9.74
CA LYS A 18 7.34 15.22 -10.24
C LYS A 18 6.92 16.54 -9.58
N LEU A 19 5.66 16.69 -9.22
CA LEU A 19 5.13 17.90 -8.57
C LEU A 19 5.36 17.93 -7.05
N GLY A 20 6.07 16.94 -6.50
CA GLY A 20 6.28 16.83 -5.05
C GLY A 20 5.00 16.48 -4.29
N VAL A 21 3.98 15.94 -4.95
CA VAL A 21 2.71 15.55 -4.32
C VAL A 21 2.84 14.13 -3.79
N PRO A 22 2.47 13.86 -2.52
CA PRO A 22 2.35 12.51 -1.98
C PRO A 22 1.39 11.67 -2.83
N VAL A 23 1.86 10.53 -3.34
CA VAL A 23 1.04 9.66 -4.19
C VAL A 23 1.35 8.20 -3.94
N CYS A 24 0.32 7.36 -4.06
CA CYS A 24 0.41 5.91 -3.87
C CYS A 24 -0.37 5.15 -4.96
N ILE A 25 0.18 4.04 -5.43
CA ILE A 25 -0.57 2.98 -6.12
C ILE A 25 -0.61 1.75 -5.21
N GLU A 26 -1.82 1.29 -4.92
CA GLU A 26 -2.08 0.06 -4.15
C GLU A 26 -2.52 -1.07 -5.09
N ASN A 27 -2.04 -2.29 -4.80
CA ASN A 27 -2.59 -3.53 -5.37
C ASN A 27 -2.07 -4.73 -4.53
N PRO A 28 -2.72 -5.91 -4.55
CA PRO A 28 -2.15 -7.12 -3.95
C PRO A 28 -0.74 -7.41 -4.48
N ALA A 29 0.12 -7.94 -3.62
CA ALA A 29 1.54 -8.13 -3.94
C ALA A 29 1.78 -9.06 -5.14
N GLY A 30 0.90 -10.05 -5.34
CA GLY A 30 0.96 -10.98 -6.48
C GLY A 30 0.34 -10.44 -7.79
N SER A 31 -0.13 -9.19 -7.83
CA SER A 31 -0.79 -8.62 -9.01
C SER A 31 0.14 -8.56 -10.22
N ARG A 32 -0.40 -8.92 -11.40
CA ARG A 32 0.30 -8.74 -12.69
C ARG A 32 0.58 -7.28 -13.01
N LEU A 33 -0.10 -6.33 -12.37
CA LEU A 33 0.16 -4.89 -12.51
C LEU A 33 1.65 -4.56 -12.30
N TRP A 34 2.29 -5.18 -11.30
CA TRP A 34 3.69 -4.93 -10.95
C TRP A 34 4.68 -5.42 -12.01
N GLN A 35 4.23 -6.32 -12.89
CA GLN A 35 5.05 -6.85 -13.98
C GLN A 35 4.93 -6.02 -15.26
N CYS A 36 3.92 -5.15 -15.35
CA CYS A 36 3.72 -4.30 -16.51
C CYS A 36 4.89 -3.32 -16.68
N PRO A 37 5.38 -3.09 -17.91
CA PRO A 37 6.51 -2.19 -18.18
C PRO A 37 6.46 -0.82 -17.48
N PRO A 38 5.33 -0.06 -17.50
CA PRO A 38 5.30 1.24 -16.83
C PRO A 38 5.51 1.15 -15.31
N PHE A 39 5.01 0.09 -14.66
CA PHE A 39 5.19 -0.08 -13.21
C PHE A 39 6.60 -0.53 -12.85
N LYS A 40 7.25 -1.35 -13.68
CA LYS A 40 8.68 -1.66 -13.51
C LYS A 40 9.54 -0.40 -13.52
N THR A 41 9.28 0.52 -14.45
CA THR A 41 9.97 1.82 -14.53
C THR A 41 9.71 2.71 -13.32
N LEU A 42 8.50 2.69 -12.76
CA LEU A 42 8.21 3.44 -11.54
C LEU A 42 8.87 2.82 -10.30
N ILE A 43 8.82 1.49 -10.16
CA ILE A 43 9.45 0.76 -9.06
C ILE A 43 10.96 0.99 -9.04
N SER A 44 11.62 1.14 -10.20
CA SER A 44 13.06 1.45 -10.23
C SER A 44 13.41 2.86 -9.76
N LYS A 45 12.42 3.76 -9.61
CA LYS A 45 12.61 5.17 -9.26
C LYS A 45 12.02 5.56 -7.91
N HIS A 46 11.12 4.74 -7.38
CA HIS A 46 10.27 5.06 -6.23
C HIS A 46 10.20 3.89 -5.25
N LYS A 47 9.65 4.12 -4.06
CA LYS A 47 9.64 3.10 -2.99
C LYS A 47 8.44 2.18 -3.16
N LEU A 48 8.70 0.87 -3.14
CA LEU A 48 7.67 -0.16 -3.12
C LEU A 48 7.66 -0.82 -1.74
N TRP A 49 6.56 -0.65 -1.01
CA TRP A 49 6.35 -1.21 0.32
C TRP A 49 5.50 -2.47 0.22
N ILE A 50 5.82 -3.49 1.02
CA ILE A 50 4.99 -4.68 1.15
C ILE A 50 4.41 -4.68 2.56
N VAL A 51 3.10 -4.68 2.66
CA VAL A 51 2.35 -4.68 3.92
C VAL A 51 1.59 -5.99 4.07
N HIS A 52 1.70 -6.61 5.24
CA HIS A 52 0.86 -7.76 5.60
C HIS A 52 -0.28 -7.31 6.50
N GLN A 53 -1.52 -7.39 6.00
CA GLN A 53 -2.69 -6.88 6.72
C GLN A 53 -2.92 -7.56 8.07
N CYS A 54 -2.42 -8.78 8.30
CA CYS A 54 -2.50 -9.44 9.62
C CYS A 54 -1.79 -8.66 10.75
N GLN A 55 -0.85 -7.77 10.41
CA GLN A 55 -0.21 -6.86 11.38
C GLN A 55 -1.17 -5.76 11.89
N PHE A 56 -2.39 -5.72 11.35
CA PHE A 56 -3.45 -4.77 11.70
C PHE A 56 -4.69 -5.48 12.27
N GLY A 57 -4.49 -6.67 12.87
CA GLY A 57 -5.49 -7.36 13.68
C GLY A 57 -6.43 -8.31 12.93
N VAL A 58 -6.26 -8.52 11.63
CA VAL A 58 -7.06 -9.53 10.89
C VAL A 58 -6.42 -10.93 10.96
N PRO A 59 -7.23 -12.01 10.99
CA PRO A 59 -6.72 -13.37 11.20
C PRO A 59 -6.08 -13.99 9.93
N TRP A 60 -6.13 -13.31 8.79
CA TRP A 60 -5.55 -13.76 7.52
C TRP A 60 -4.35 -12.91 7.11
N ARG A 61 -3.40 -13.53 6.40
CA ARG A 61 -2.25 -12.82 5.83
C ARG A 61 -2.48 -12.45 4.37
N LYS A 62 -3.00 -11.25 4.14
CA LYS A 62 -3.05 -10.64 2.80
C LYS A 62 -1.86 -9.71 2.61
N ALA A 63 -1.08 -9.94 1.56
CA ALA A 63 0.03 -9.06 1.18
C ALA A 63 -0.44 -8.02 0.16
N THR A 64 -0.25 -6.76 0.50
CA THR A 64 -0.54 -5.59 -0.35
C THR A 64 0.77 -4.87 -0.64
N CYS A 65 0.97 -4.49 -1.91
CA CYS A 65 2.05 -3.61 -2.31
C CYS A 65 1.54 -2.17 -2.37
N LEU A 66 2.33 -1.23 -1.85
CA LEU A 66 2.11 0.20 -1.94
C LEU A 66 3.32 0.82 -2.64
N LEU A 67 3.16 1.30 -3.86
CA LEU A 67 4.20 2.05 -4.57
C LEU A 67 4.01 3.52 -4.27
N THR A 68 4.97 4.19 -3.63
CA THR A 68 4.84 5.59 -3.21
C THR A 68 5.94 6.51 -3.73
N ALA A 69 5.56 7.78 -3.93
CA ALA A 69 6.49 8.89 -4.16
C ALA A 69 6.09 10.06 -3.25
N ASN A 70 7.09 10.78 -2.72
CA ASN A 70 6.91 11.89 -1.79
C ASN A 70 6.02 11.52 -0.60
N TRP A 71 6.13 10.28 -0.14
CA TRP A 71 5.32 9.73 0.95
C TRP A 71 6.05 8.55 1.58
N ASP A 72 6.56 8.74 2.79
CA ASP A 72 7.15 7.68 3.58
C ASP A 72 6.08 6.82 4.28
N LEU A 73 6.23 5.51 4.18
CA LEU A 73 5.35 4.51 4.80
C LEU A 73 6.13 3.53 5.68
N THR A 74 7.34 3.88 6.11
CA THR A 74 8.19 3.02 6.94
C THR A 74 7.43 2.43 8.14
N ASP A 75 6.68 3.25 8.88
CA ASP A 75 5.92 2.82 10.07
C ASP A 75 4.64 2.04 9.75
N VAL A 76 4.19 2.08 8.49
CA VAL A 76 2.99 1.37 8.01
C VAL A 76 3.38 0.05 7.32
N ALA A 77 4.61 -0.07 6.83
CA ALA A 77 5.10 -1.18 6.03
C ALA A 77 5.42 -2.45 6.85
N LEU A 78 4.48 -2.83 7.73
CA LEU A 78 4.62 -3.95 8.65
C LEU A 78 4.52 -5.30 7.93
N ARG A 79 5.48 -6.18 8.22
CA ARG A 79 5.58 -7.51 7.61
C ARG A 79 5.58 -8.60 8.67
N CYS A 80 4.62 -9.50 8.54
CA CYS A 80 4.66 -10.81 9.18
C CYS A 80 5.60 -11.80 8.47
N SER A 81 6.40 -12.55 9.21
CA SER A 81 7.14 -13.73 8.75
C SER A 81 6.53 -15.01 9.36
N GLY A 82 6.76 -16.17 8.73
CA GLY A 82 6.34 -17.47 9.27
C GLY A 82 4.89 -17.89 9.01
N LYS A 83 4.55 -19.08 9.54
CA LYS A 83 3.21 -19.69 9.48
C LYS A 83 2.25 -19.12 10.54
N VAL A 84 2.81 -18.74 11.69
CA VAL A 84 2.12 -18.08 12.80
C VAL A 84 2.30 -16.56 12.65
N CYS A 85 1.25 -15.80 12.96
CA CYS A 85 1.28 -14.35 12.90
C CYS A 85 2.22 -13.77 13.96
N SER A 86 3.18 -12.93 13.55
CA SER A 86 4.10 -12.24 14.46
C SER A 86 3.42 -11.16 15.32
N HIS A 87 2.21 -10.72 14.96
CA HIS A 87 1.45 -9.73 15.71
C HIS A 87 0.52 -10.37 16.74
N THR A 88 -0.18 -11.46 16.38
CA THR A 88 -1.21 -12.07 17.24
C THR A 88 -0.78 -13.38 17.90
N GLY A 89 0.31 -14.00 17.46
CA GLY A 89 0.72 -15.33 17.91
C GLY A 89 -0.17 -16.48 17.41
N GLN A 90 -1.17 -16.20 16.56
CA GLN A 90 -2.11 -17.19 16.05
C GLN A 90 -1.75 -17.66 14.63
N ALA A 91 -2.13 -18.89 14.28
CA ALA A 91 -2.00 -19.38 12.91
C ALA A 91 -2.89 -18.55 11.96
N HIS A 92 -2.39 -18.26 10.76
CA HIS A 92 -3.18 -17.52 9.77
C HIS A 92 -4.33 -18.37 9.21
N VAL A 93 -5.51 -17.76 9.11
CA VAL A 93 -6.67 -18.34 8.42
C VAL A 93 -6.45 -18.26 6.91
N GLN A 94 -6.63 -19.39 6.22
CA GLN A 94 -6.57 -19.46 4.76
C GLN A 94 -7.92 -19.04 4.17
N LEU A 95 -7.92 -17.94 3.40
CA LEU A 95 -9.12 -17.42 2.73
C LEU A 95 -9.28 -18.01 1.33
N SER A 96 -9.48 -19.32 1.24
CA SER A 96 -9.72 -20.02 -0.03
C SER A 96 -11.03 -20.80 0.01
N GLY A 97 -11.79 -20.77 -1.08
CA GLY A 97 -13.02 -21.54 -1.23
C GLY A 97 -14.30 -20.74 -0.99
N SER A 98 -15.42 -21.45 -0.99
CA SER A 98 -16.77 -20.92 -0.79
C SER A 98 -17.44 -21.64 0.37
N SER A 99 -18.13 -20.91 1.24
CA SER A 99 -19.05 -21.47 2.23
C SER A 99 -20.49 -21.27 1.77
N LYS A 100 -21.48 -21.83 2.51
CA LYS A 100 -22.92 -21.67 2.21
C LYS A 100 -23.40 -20.20 2.14
N GLY A 101 -22.55 -19.21 2.49
CA GLY A 101 -22.83 -17.77 2.42
C GLY A 101 -21.96 -16.95 1.45
N GLY A 102 -21.16 -17.58 0.56
CA GLY A 102 -20.36 -16.89 -0.46
C GLY A 102 -18.87 -17.25 -0.45
N PHE A 103 -18.08 -16.56 -1.27
CA PHE A 103 -16.62 -16.75 -1.30
C PHE A 103 -16.00 -16.24 0.01
N LEU A 104 -15.15 -17.07 0.65
CA LEU A 104 -14.44 -16.68 1.88
C LEU A 104 -13.50 -15.49 1.64
N THR A 105 -13.11 -15.24 0.39
CA THR A 105 -12.34 -14.05 -0.02
C THR A 105 -13.10 -12.75 0.14
N ALA A 106 -14.43 -12.76 0.24
CA ALA A 106 -15.24 -11.56 0.46
C ALA A 106 -14.87 -10.86 1.78
N ALA A 107 -14.51 -11.64 2.81
CA ALA A 107 -14.08 -11.11 4.11
C ALA A 107 -12.78 -10.28 4.03
N ALA A 108 -11.93 -10.53 3.02
CA ALA A 108 -10.71 -9.77 2.77
C ALA A 108 -10.85 -8.69 1.69
N SER A 109 -12.09 -8.39 1.28
CA SER A 109 -12.39 -7.25 0.42
C SER A 109 -12.15 -5.92 1.15
N PRO A 110 -12.71 -5.68 2.36
CA PRO A 110 -12.42 -4.46 3.10
C PRO A 110 -11.00 -4.46 3.66
N TYR A 111 -10.40 -3.27 3.72
CA TYR A 111 -9.17 -3.04 4.47
C TYR A 111 -9.46 -3.06 5.97
N PRO A 112 -8.54 -3.59 6.81
CA PRO A 112 -8.65 -3.46 8.26
C PRO A 112 -8.72 -1.97 8.64
N GLY A 113 -9.66 -1.62 9.53
CA GLY A 113 -9.77 -0.24 10.05
C GLY A 113 -8.43 0.32 10.57
N PRO A 114 -7.67 -0.43 11.40
CA PRO A 114 -6.37 0.03 11.88
C PRO A 114 -5.34 0.27 10.76
N PHE A 115 -5.40 -0.49 9.65
CA PHE A 115 -4.54 -0.26 8.49
C PHE A 115 -4.88 1.06 7.80
N CYS A 116 -6.16 1.34 7.58
CA CYS A 116 -6.61 2.63 7.03
C CYS A 116 -6.17 3.80 7.91
N THR A 117 -6.36 3.70 9.23
CA THR A 117 -5.94 4.73 10.17
C THR A 117 -4.44 4.98 10.11
N ALA A 118 -3.62 3.91 10.08
CA ALA A 118 -2.17 4.03 9.97
C ALA A 118 -1.74 4.74 8.68
N VAL A 119 -2.33 4.38 7.53
CA VAL A 119 -2.06 5.04 6.24
C VAL A 119 -2.45 6.52 6.26
N ILE A 120 -3.62 6.85 6.79
CA ILE A 120 -4.08 8.25 6.86
C ILE A 120 -3.17 9.08 7.77
N ASN A 121 -2.77 8.54 8.92
CA ASN A 121 -1.86 9.24 9.84
C ASN A 121 -0.50 9.50 9.18
N ALA A 122 0.05 8.52 8.46
CA ALA A 122 1.29 8.69 7.71
C ALA A 122 1.16 9.77 6.63
N LEU A 123 0.04 9.82 5.90
CA LEU A 123 -0.21 10.86 4.90
C LEU A 123 -0.29 12.25 5.54
N GLN A 124 -1.01 12.37 6.66
CA GLN A 124 -1.14 13.64 7.38
C GLN A 124 0.21 14.14 7.86
N GLN A 125 1.07 13.25 8.36
CA GLN A 125 2.41 13.59 8.80
C GLN A 125 3.26 14.10 7.63
N GLU A 126 3.31 13.36 6.52
CA GLU A 126 4.03 13.77 5.31
C GLU A 126 3.56 15.14 4.79
N CYS A 127 2.25 15.38 4.73
CA CYS A 127 1.69 16.67 4.31
C CYS A 127 2.11 17.82 5.25
N ARG A 128 2.21 17.57 6.56
CA ARG A 128 2.70 18.58 7.52
C ARG A 128 4.17 18.87 7.28
N ASP A 129 5.00 17.84 7.11
CA ASP A 129 6.44 17.98 6.93
C ASP A 129 6.77 18.71 5.62
N GLN A 130 6.09 18.38 4.52
CA GLN A 130 6.25 19.09 3.26
C GLN A 130 5.82 20.56 3.35
N ARG A 131 4.77 20.87 4.12
CA ARG A 131 4.34 22.26 4.35
C ARG A 131 5.39 23.04 5.14
N LEU A 132 5.94 22.44 6.20
CA LEU A 132 6.98 23.07 7.02
C LEU A 132 8.24 23.34 6.18
N ASN A 133 8.70 22.34 5.42
CA ASN A 133 9.87 22.48 4.55
C ASN A 133 9.71 23.63 3.53
N ARG A 134 8.53 23.77 2.92
CA ARG A 134 8.26 24.89 2.00
C ARG A 134 8.33 26.25 2.67
N LEU A 135 7.86 26.37 3.92
CA LEU A 135 7.94 27.63 4.66
C LEU A 135 9.40 27.98 5.00
N THR A 136 10.21 26.99 5.37
CA THR A 136 11.63 27.20 5.68
C THR A 136 12.43 27.65 4.46
N THR A 137 12.19 27.06 3.28
CA THR A 137 12.88 27.46 2.03
C THR A 137 12.55 28.89 1.57
N LEU A 138 11.43 29.47 2.00
CA LEU A 138 11.05 30.84 1.65
C LEU A 138 11.68 31.90 2.58
N VAL A 139 12.24 31.49 3.71
CA VAL A 139 12.82 32.37 4.74
C VAL A 139 14.36 32.40 4.68
N THR A 140 14.96 31.56 3.83
CA THR A 140 16.41 31.52 3.53
C THR A 140 16.67 32.00 2.11
#